data_AF-A0A7C7XU52-F1
#
_entry.id   AF-A0A7C7XU52-F1
#
_cell.length_a   1.000
_cell.length_b   1.000
_cell.length_c   1.000
_cell.angle_alpha   90.00
_cell.angle_beta   90.00
_cell.angle_gamma   90.00
#
_symmetry.space_group_name_H-M   'P 1'
#
loop_
_entity.id
_entity.type
_entity.pdbx_description
1 polymer ?
#
loop_
_entity_poly.entity_id
_entity_poly.type
_entity_poly.pdbx_seq_one_letter_code
_entity_poly.pdbx_strand_id
1 'polypeptide(L)'
;HGHVWISYNPNLLSAIDKAALEQLVQDGGTNSGVILTPRSQNTSAIALASWAHLQTLGSFDATQIRDFVEINRGHSPEGFILAGQKTASSESLTDALDHSS
;
A
#
# COMPACT_ATOMS: atom_id res chain seq x y z
N HIS A 1 -5.64 4.26 -1.62
CA HIS A 1 -4.66 5.34 -1.37
C HIS A 1 -3.37 4.88 -0.69
N GLY A 2 -3.36 3.84 0.17
CA GLY A 2 -2.12 3.29 0.75
C GLY A 2 -1.43 2.19 -0.08
N HIS A 3 -1.14 2.43 -1.36
CA HIS A 3 -0.40 1.45 -2.17
C HIS A 3 1.10 1.51 -1.89
N VAL A 4 1.76 0.36 -2.03
CA VAL A 4 3.22 0.27 -2.02
C VAL A 4 3.70 0.02 -3.44
N TRP A 5 4.54 0.91 -3.94
CA TRP A 5 5.15 0.81 -5.25
C TRP A 5 6.59 0.30 -5.10
N ILE A 6 6.83 -0.89 -5.62
CA ILE A 6 8.15 -1.49 -5.77
C ILE A 6 8.60 -1.24 -7.21
N SER A 7 9.69 -0.51 -7.36
CA SER A 7 10.34 -0.32 -8.66
C SER A 7 11.75 -0.90 -8.64
N TYR A 8 12.19 -1.50 -9.74
CA TYR A 8 13.52 -2.12 -9.81
C TYR A 8 14.27 -1.71 -11.07
N ASN A 9 15.59 -1.59 -10.98
CA ASN A 9 16.43 -1.35 -12.14
C ASN A 9 16.78 -2.68 -12.82
N PRO A 10 16.28 -2.96 -14.05
CA PRO A 10 16.57 -4.22 -14.74
C PRO A 10 18.05 -4.41 -15.10
N ASN A 11 18.87 -3.36 -15.05
CA ASN A 11 20.30 -3.43 -15.34
C ASN A 11 21.16 -3.69 -14.09
N LEU A 12 20.60 -3.49 -12.90
CA LEU A 12 21.32 -3.65 -11.63
C LEU A 12 20.85 -4.87 -10.83
N LEU A 13 19.66 -5.39 -11.15
CA LEU A 13 19.07 -6.55 -10.47
C LEU A 13 19.33 -7.82 -11.28
N SER A 14 19.82 -8.87 -10.61
CA SER A 14 20.06 -10.16 -11.27
C SER A 14 18.74 -10.82 -11.69
N ALA A 15 18.80 -11.75 -12.65
CA ALA A 15 17.60 -12.49 -13.07
C ALA A 15 17.00 -13.35 -11.94
N ILE A 16 17.86 -13.89 -11.06
CA ILE A 16 17.45 -14.67 -9.89
C ILE A 16 16.71 -13.77 -8.89
N ASP A 17 17.30 -12.61 -8.58
CA ASP A 17 16.69 -11.64 -7.65
C ASP A 17 15.39 -11.07 -8.20
N LYS A 18 15.32 -10.83 -9.51
CA LYS A 18 14.10 -10.40 -10.18
C LYS A 18 12.99 -11.45 -10.03
N ALA A 19 13.30 -12.73 -10.27
CA ALA A 19 12.31 -13.80 -10.11
C ALA A 19 11.86 -13.93 -8.65
N ALA A 20 12.79 -13.80 -7.69
CA ALA A 20 12.45 -13.79 -6.26
C ALA A 20 11.56 -12.59 -5.87
N LEU A 21 11.81 -11.41 -6.44
CA LEU A 21 10.99 -10.22 -6.24
C LEU A 21 9.58 -10.40 -6.82
N GLU A 22 9.47 -10.92 -8.04
CA GLU A 22 8.19 -11.22 -8.67
C GLU A 22 7.39 -12.25 -7.85
N GLN A 23 8.06 -13.31 -7.36
CA GLN A 23 7.43 -14.31 -6.51
C GLN A 23 6.94 -13.69 -5.19
N LEU A 24 7.75 -12.84 -4.55
CA LEU A 24 7.37 -12.17 -3.30
C LEU A 24 6.11 -11.31 -3.47
N VAL A 25 6.00 -10.59 -4.58
CA VAL A 25 4.80 -9.77 -4.88
C VAL A 25 3.59 -10.66 -5.18
N GLN A 26 3.78 -11.78 -5.89
CA GLN A 26 2.72 -12.74 -6.18
C GLN A 26 2.21 -13.45 -4.91
N ASP A 27 3.11 -13.85 -4.02
CA ASP A 27 2.78 -14.46 -2.73
C ASP A 27 1.93 -13.53 -1.84
N GLY A 28 2.11 -12.21 -1.99
CA GLY A 28 1.28 -11.21 -1.32
C GLY A 28 -0.16 -11.12 -1.84
N GLY A 29 -0.43 -11.67 -3.03
CA GLY A 29 -1.74 -11.68 -3.70
C GLY A 29 -1.94 -10.53 -4.71
N THR A 30 -2.79 -10.74 -5.71
CA THR A 30 -3.08 -9.74 -6.78
C THR A 30 -3.91 -8.54 -6.32
N ASN A 31 -4.58 -8.66 -5.16
CA ASN A 31 -5.32 -7.58 -4.49
C ASN A 31 -4.52 -6.91 -3.37
N SER A 32 -3.21 -7.17 -3.28
CA SER A 32 -2.35 -6.78 -2.17
C SER A 32 -2.06 -5.29 -2.08
N GLY A 33 -2.49 -4.48 -3.05
CA GLY A 33 -2.14 -3.06 -3.09
C GLY A 33 -0.64 -2.80 -3.26
N VAL A 34 0.10 -3.78 -3.79
CA VAL A 34 1.51 -3.66 -4.17
C VAL A 34 1.62 -3.58 -5.69
N ILE A 35 2.40 -2.62 -6.19
CA ILE A 35 2.64 -2.41 -7.62
C ILE A 35 4.11 -2.71 -7.89
N LEU A 36 4.40 -3.58 -8.85
CA LEU A 36 5.77 -3.90 -9.29
C LEU A 36 6.01 -3.34 -10.70
N THR A 37 7.04 -2.52 -10.88
CA THR A 37 7.39 -2.00 -12.22
C THR A 37 8.90 -1.93 -12.47
N PRO A 38 9.38 -2.26 -13.68
CA PRO A 38 10.74 -1.97 -14.08
C PRO A 38 10.97 -0.45 -14.22
N ARG A 39 12.14 0.02 -13.78
CA ARG A 39 12.58 1.42 -13.88
C ARG A 39 14.11 1.51 -14.00
N SER A 40 14.60 1.63 -15.23
CA SER A 40 16.04 1.72 -15.53
C SER A 40 16.72 2.99 -15.02
N GLN A 41 15.95 4.03 -14.69
CA GLN A 41 16.44 5.29 -14.14
C GLN A 41 16.71 5.23 -12.62
N ASN A 42 16.40 4.12 -11.95
CA ASN A 42 16.70 3.99 -10.52
C ASN A 42 18.22 3.92 -10.31
N THR A 43 18.73 4.76 -9.41
CA THR A 43 20.14 4.75 -9.01
C THR A 43 20.49 3.51 -8.18
N SER A 44 19.51 2.97 -7.44
CA SER A 44 19.62 1.71 -6.69
C SER A 44 18.93 0.55 -7.43
N ALA A 45 19.23 -0.69 -7.04
CA ALA A 45 18.64 -1.87 -7.66
C ALA A 45 17.13 -1.94 -7.45
N ILE A 46 16.64 -1.57 -6.26
CA ILE A 46 15.21 -1.56 -5.90
C ILE A 46 14.89 -0.25 -5.16
N ALA A 47 13.73 0.33 -5.44
CA ALA A 47 13.16 1.45 -4.69
C ALA A 47 11.72 1.10 -4.29
N LEU A 48 11.44 1.23 -3.00
CA LEU A 48 10.16 1.00 -2.34
C LEU A 48 9.57 2.36 -1.99
N ALA A 49 8.41 2.67 -2.54
CA ALA A 49 7.73 3.93 -2.31
C ALA A 49 6.33 3.69 -1.79
N SER A 50 5.91 4.48 -0.83
CA SER A 50 4.53 4.57 -0.35
C SER A 50 4.23 6.03 -0.05
N TRP A 51 3.07 6.33 0.52
CA TRP A 51 2.77 7.68 0.94
C TRP A 51 3.80 8.17 1.98
N ALA A 52 4.47 9.28 1.69
CA ALA A 52 5.49 9.93 2.52
C ALA A 52 6.75 9.09 2.85
N HIS A 53 6.88 7.86 2.35
CA HIS A 53 8.05 7.02 2.59
C HIS A 53 8.71 6.56 1.28
N LEU A 54 10.04 6.58 1.29
CA LEU A 54 10.89 6.07 0.23
C LEU A 54 12.06 5.33 0.86
N GLN A 55 12.27 4.08 0.46
CA GLN A 55 13.42 3.27 0.84
C GLN A 55 14.08 2.70 -0.41
N THR A 56 15.39 2.75 -0.48
CA THR A 56 16.17 2.22 -1.62
C THR A 56 17.07 1.10 -1.15
N LEU A 57 17.17 0.04 -1.95
CA LEU A 57 18.00 -1.14 -1.68
C LEU A 57 19.00 -1.34 -2.82
N GLY A 58 20.25 -1.64 -2.45
CA GLY A 58 21.32 -1.96 -3.41
C GLY A 58 21.23 -3.36 -4.00
N SER A 59 20.48 -4.26 -3.36
CA SER A 59 20.24 -5.65 -3.77
C SER A 59 18.85 -6.10 -3.30
N PHE A 60 18.42 -7.29 -3.73
CA PHE A 60 17.22 -7.91 -3.19
C PHE A 60 17.41 -8.29 -1.71
N ASP A 61 16.46 -7.88 -0.88
CA ASP A 61 16.36 -8.26 0.53
C ASP A 61 14.89 -8.52 0.85
N ALA A 62 14.53 -9.81 0.90
CA ALA A 62 13.15 -10.22 1.09
C ALA A 62 12.53 -9.70 2.40
N THR A 63 13.32 -9.63 3.47
CA THR A 63 12.86 -9.20 4.79
C THR A 63 12.53 -7.72 4.77
N GLN A 64 13.47 -6.89 4.32
CA GLN A 64 13.25 -5.43 4.24
C GLN A 64 12.07 -5.06 3.34
N ILE A 65 11.90 -5.78 2.21
CA ILE A 65 10.79 -5.54 1.29
C ILE A 65 9.45 -5.90 1.94
N ARG A 66 9.38 -7.06 2.62
CA ARG A 66 8.16 -7.50 3.34
C ARG A 66 7.81 -6.51 4.45
N ASP A 67 8.78 -6.13 5.27
CA ASP A 67 8.58 -5.20 6.37
C ASP A 67 8.06 -3.85 5.86
N PHE A 68 8.67 -3.31 4.79
CA PHE A 68 8.19 -2.08 4.17
C PHE A 68 6.74 -2.21 3.69
N VAL A 69 6.41 -3.32 3.01
CA VAL A 69 5.05 -3.56 2.53
C VAL A 69 4.05 -3.64 3.69
N GLU A 70 4.34 -4.41 4.73
CA GLU A 70 3.43 -4.59 5.87
C GLU A 70 3.23 -3.29 6.67
N ILE A 71 4.29 -2.49 6.86
CA ILE A 71 4.21 -1.23 7.60
C ILE A 71 3.46 -0.14 6.82
N ASN A 72 3.61 -0.10 5.50
CA ASN A 72 3.16 1.04 4.70
C ASN A 72 1.88 0.79 3.90
N ARG A 73 1.53 -0.46 3.64
CA ARG A 73 0.32 -0.80 2.91
C ARG A 73 -0.92 -0.40 3.71
N GLY A 74 -1.85 0.29 3.06
CA GLY A 74 -3.08 0.78 3.70
C GLY A 74 -2.90 2.05 4.53
N HIS A 75 -1.68 2.59 4.63
CA HIS A 75 -1.41 3.82 5.37
C HIS A 75 -1.39 5.05 4.43
N SER A 76 -2.33 5.97 4.65
CA SER A 76 -2.49 7.25 3.93
C SER A 76 -3.17 8.26 4.87
N PRO A 77 -3.11 9.58 4.59
CA PRO A 77 -3.61 10.62 5.51
C PRO A 77 -5.13 10.60 5.66
N GLU A 78 -5.81 9.98 4.70
CA GLU A 78 -7.21 9.57 4.84
C GLU A 78 -7.24 8.37 5.80
N GLY A 79 -7.51 8.63 7.08
CA GLY A 79 -7.47 7.63 8.15
C GLY A 79 -8.15 6.30 7.78
N PHE A 80 -7.56 5.21 8.28
CA PHE A 80 -7.99 3.81 8.17
C PHE A 80 -9.50 3.65 7.94
N ILE A 81 -9.94 3.44 6.69
CA ILE A 81 -11.30 2.96 6.45
C ILE A 81 -11.32 1.49 6.88
N LEU A 82 -11.72 1.25 8.13
CA LEU A 82 -12.29 -0.02 8.52
C LEU A 82 -13.45 -0.29 7.56
N ALA A 83 -13.27 -1.23 6.63
CA ALA A 83 -14.37 -1.79 5.86
C ALA A 83 -15.36 -2.43 6.85
N GLY A 84 -16.32 -1.65 7.35
CA GLY A 84 -17.22 -2.16 8.39
C GLY A 84 -18.14 -1.18 9.12
N GLN A 85 -18.05 0.14 8.93
CA GLN A 85 -19.09 1.04 9.44
C GLN A 85 -19.98 1.53 8.31
N LYS A 86 -21.04 0.74 8.08
CA LYS A 86 -22.31 1.19 7.52
C LYS A 86 -22.65 2.54 8.14
N THR A 87 -22.63 3.57 7.30
CA THR A 87 -23.11 4.91 7.59
C THR A 87 -24.56 4.82 8.07
N ALA A 88 -24.76 4.88 9.38
CA ALA A 88 -26.05 5.25 9.95
C ALA A 88 -26.03 6.78 10.12
N SER A 89 -26.26 7.48 9.03
CA SER A 89 -26.69 8.87 9.05
C SER A 89 -27.86 8.98 8.09
N SER A 90 -29.05 8.75 8.64
CA SER A 90 -30.32 9.20 8.07
C SER A 90 -31.14 9.68 9.25
N GLU A 91 -31.00 10.98 9.50
CA GLU A 91 -32.09 11.92 9.69
C GLU A 91 -33.47 11.28 9.99
N SER A 92 -33.95 11.49 11.21
CA SER A 92 -35.36 11.80 11.46
C SER A 92 -35.48 12.49 12.82
N LEU A 93 -35.41 13.81 12.82
CA LEU A 93 -35.98 14.66 13.86
C LEU A 93 -37.15 15.40 13.20
N THR A 94 -38.28 14.71 13.09
CA THR A 94 -39.56 15.38 12.88
C THR A 94 -40.26 15.50 14.22
N ASP A 95 -40.32 16.74 14.69
CA ASP A 95 -41.55 17.40 15.13
C ASP A 95 -42.46 16.65 16.13
N ALA A 96 -42.38 17.07 17.40
CA ALA A 96 -43.48 16.93 18.35
C ALA A 96 -43.37 18.01 19.43
N LEU A 97 -43.68 19.25 19.05
CA LEU A 97 -44.20 20.27 19.97
C LEU A 97 -45.70 20.34 19.73
N ASP A 98 -46.51 19.73 20.60
CA ASP A 98 -47.86 20.23 20.86
C ASP A 98 -48.33 19.91 22.30
N HIS A 99 -48.47 21.01 23.05
CA HIS A 99 -49.43 21.37 24.10
C HIS A 99 -49.89 20.40 25.20
N SER A 100 -49.46 20.77 26.42
CA SER A 100 -50.27 21.20 27.58
C SER A 100 -51.60 20.55 27.95
N SER A 101 -51.67 20.34 29.27
CA SER A 101 -52.81 20.32 30.22
C SER A 101 -53.43 18.97 30.57
#